data_AF-A0A2E5D2L3-F1
#
_entry.id   AF-A0A2E5D2L3-F1
#
_cell.length_a   1.000
_cell.length_b   1.000
_cell.length_c   1.000
_cell.angle_alpha   90.00
_cell.angle_beta   90.00
_cell.angle_gamma   90.00
#
_symmetry.space_group_name_H-M   'P 1'
#
loop_
_entity.id
_entity.type
_entity.pdbx_description
1 polymer ?
#
loop_
_entity_poly.entity_id
_entity_poly.type
_entity_poly.pdbx_seq_one_letter_code
_entity_poly.pdbx_strand_id
1 'polypeptide(L)'
;MAQVYGSLESMAISKQLSVLTLFAHLAVIALGETDRTIESETEFAPDPAIISGSLYLDPWQIEKEFLLTPLALQQWLELDLQSDSSLSPEHRNSLKPVIGEFLASRCPVSIQDEPLPFTLERISFIQPDSLEFMPISPDQTVTAGEAWISVVFSAPQSDHRQALQLMWDLMPQSPDSVVIKVADPEGTRKFELNQLNPALNVRGRFRSDARTPPPLAPSIVDSSPRLVALPWMSVLLLSTAILGGLRLLRERKKNLLKATVIILVASCAIPVRGISIMVPLKDSRNAVTDTEAIEILDPLLRRIYHSFNYTNQERQYEELSLAASGEALTPIFLELQRTLRSRERDGSRVRVHGVEISACTVSNLQERPGFEALCEWQASGRVGHWGHFHDRTNNYNATFAIEPSEETWKITRLELHGRERNPDFLESALPSTE
;
A
#
# COMPACT_ATOMS: atom_id res chain seq x y z
N MET A 1 1.69 8.86 49.83
CA MET A 1 1.09 9.63 48.72
C MET A 1 2.09 9.99 47.62
N ALA A 2 3.36 10.29 47.92
CA ALA A 2 4.37 10.62 46.89
C ALA A 2 4.95 9.42 46.10
N GLN A 3 4.83 8.19 46.61
CA GLN A 3 5.44 7.01 45.98
C GLN A 3 4.54 6.29 44.95
N VAL A 4 3.26 6.69 44.86
CA VAL A 4 2.28 6.14 43.89
C VAL A 4 2.23 6.99 42.62
N TYR A 5 2.59 8.27 42.69
CA TYR A 5 2.63 9.16 41.53
C TYR A 5 3.82 8.90 40.59
N GLY A 6 4.99 8.50 41.13
CA GLY A 6 6.17 8.19 40.30
C GLY A 6 6.03 6.91 39.45
N SER A 7 5.16 5.97 39.84
CA SER A 7 4.93 4.73 39.08
C SER A 7 3.93 4.90 37.93
N LEU A 8 3.03 5.89 38.01
CA LEU A 8 2.06 6.19 36.95
C LEU A 8 2.69 7.05 35.85
N GLU A 9 3.57 7.99 36.19
CA GLU A 9 4.34 8.74 35.21
C GLU A 9 5.39 7.85 34.51
N SER A 10 6.05 6.91 35.20
CA SER A 10 6.98 5.99 34.52
C SER A 10 6.26 4.97 33.61
N MET A 11 5.02 4.56 33.94
CA MET A 11 4.19 3.73 33.05
C MET A 11 3.60 4.50 31.86
N ALA A 12 3.23 5.77 32.04
CA ALA A 12 2.72 6.62 30.96
C ALA A 12 3.84 7.05 30.00
N ILE A 13 5.03 7.36 30.52
CA ILE A 13 6.23 7.66 29.73
C ILE A 13 6.77 6.37 29.08
N SER A 14 6.69 5.21 29.73
CA SER A 14 7.02 3.93 29.10
C SER A 14 6.03 3.55 27.99
N LYS A 15 4.72 3.83 28.14
CA LYS A 15 3.73 3.61 27.05
C LYS A 15 3.88 4.61 25.91
N GLN A 16 4.32 5.85 26.16
CA GLN A 16 4.64 6.80 25.09
C GLN A 16 5.98 6.52 24.43
N LEU A 17 6.97 5.97 25.15
CA LEU A 17 8.24 5.51 24.53
C LEU A 17 8.08 4.20 23.75
N SER A 18 7.10 3.35 24.09
CA SER A 18 6.74 2.17 23.27
C SER A 18 6.00 2.50 21.97
N VAL A 19 5.51 3.74 21.83
CA VAL A 19 4.90 4.23 20.58
C VAL A 19 5.96 4.83 19.63
N LEU A 20 7.16 5.14 20.13
CA LEU A 20 8.22 5.79 19.36
C LEU A 20 9.20 4.85 18.65
N THR A 21 9.14 3.54 18.89
CA THR A 21 9.92 2.53 18.15
C THR A 21 9.10 1.76 17.10
N LEU A 22 7.80 2.07 16.96
CA LEU A 22 6.84 1.28 16.18
C LEU A 22 6.65 1.75 14.72
N PHE A 23 7.21 2.91 14.33
CA PHE A 23 6.89 3.54 13.04
C PHE A 23 8.10 4.15 12.34
N ALA A 24 9.18 3.38 12.21
CA ALA A 24 10.28 3.69 11.28
C ALA A 24 10.26 2.81 10.01
N HIS A 25 9.23 1.98 9.84
CA HIS A 25 9.31 0.78 9.00
C HIS A 25 8.38 0.77 7.76
N LEU A 26 7.74 1.89 7.42
CA LEU A 26 7.09 2.07 6.11
C LEU A 26 8.01 2.73 5.06
N ALA A 27 9.15 3.29 5.49
CA ALA A 27 10.09 4.03 4.64
C ALA A 27 11.06 3.19 3.77
N VAL A 28 11.18 1.86 3.96
CA VAL A 28 12.22 1.06 3.28
C VAL A 28 11.74 0.42 1.97
N ILE A 29 10.58 0.84 1.45
CA ILE A 29 10.41 0.73 0.00
C ILE A 29 11.45 1.63 -0.71
N ALA A 30 12.04 2.64 -0.05
CA ALA A 30 12.97 3.62 -0.64
C ALA A 30 14.39 3.65 -0.02
N LEU A 31 14.61 3.23 1.23
CA LEU A 31 15.96 3.24 1.82
C LEU A 31 16.80 2.07 1.29
N GLY A 32 17.76 2.39 0.41
CA GLY A 32 18.81 1.50 -0.06
C GLY A 32 19.80 1.13 1.04
N GLU A 33 19.37 0.31 2.00
CA GLU A 33 20.33 -0.42 2.84
C GLU A 33 20.82 -1.62 2.02
N THR A 34 21.99 -1.43 1.42
CA THR A 34 22.65 -2.41 0.56
C THR A 34 23.09 -3.62 1.38
N ASP A 35 22.35 -4.73 1.29
CA ASP A 35 22.97 -6.04 1.46
C ASP A 35 23.38 -6.55 0.07
N ARG A 36 24.70 -6.56 -0.15
CA ARG A 36 25.32 -6.83 -1.45
C ARG A 36 25.54 -8.33 -1.60
N THR A 37 24.74 -8.96 -2.45
CA THR A 37 25.12 -10.17 -3.17
C THR A 37 24.30 -10.30 -4.45
N ILE A 38 24.77 -9.65 -5.53
CA ILE A 38 24.42 -10.07 -6.89
C ILE A 38 25.73 -10.14 -7.68
N GLU A 39 25.96 -11.33 -8.24
CA GLU A 39 27.09 -11.65 -9.11
C GLU A 39 27.07 -10.80 -10.39
N SER A 40 28.30 -10.52 -10.84
CA SER A 40 28.67 -9.53 -11.83
C SER A 40 28.32 -9.92 -13.28
N GLU A 41 27.50 -9.11 -13.93
CA GLU A 41 27.82 -8.67 -15.30
C GLU A 41 28.40 -7.25 -15.21
N THR A 42 29.71 -7.19 -14.95
CA THR A 42 30.52 -5.98 -15.13
C THR A 42 30.65 -5.67 -16.62
N GLU A 43 29.63 -5.05 -17.20
CA GLU A 43 29.80 -4.18 -18.35
C GLU A 43 29.90 -2.76 -17.79
N PHE A 44 31.06 -2.12 -17.93
CA PHE A 44 31.24 -0.71 -17.55
C PHE A 44 30.14 0.10 -18.23
N ALA A 45 29.17 0.60 -17.46
CA ALA A 45 28.15 1.47 -18.01
C ALA A 45 28.84 2.69 -18.65
N PRO A 46 28.49 3.07 -19.89
CA PRO A 46 29.03 4.30 -20.48
C PRO A 46 28.67 5.49 -19.59
N ASP A 47 29.50 6.54 -19.64
CA ASP A 47 29.19 7.81 -18.98
C ASP A 47 27.73 8.20 -19.25
N PRO A 48 26.95 8.56 -18.22
CA PRO A 48 25.54 8.84 -18.38
C PRO A 48 25.33 9.94 -19.42
N ALA A 49 24.34 9.75 -20.28
CA ALA A 49 24.01 10.72 -21.32
C ALA A 49 23.87 12.14 -20.74
N ILE A 50 24.52 13.10 -21.39
CA ILE A 50 24.52 14.51 -20.95
C ILE A 50 23.14 15.16 -20.99
N ILE A 51 22.23 14.58 -21.78
CA ILE A 51 20.81 14.93 -21.87
C ILE A 51 19.99 13.68 -22.19
N SER A 52 18.91 13.49 -21.45
CA SER A 52 17.91 12.45 -21.69
C SER A 52 16.57 12.88 -21.12
N GLY A 53 15.50 12.21 -21.56
CA GLY A 53 14.15 12.45 -21.08
C GLY A 53 13.50 11.17 -20.59
N SER A 54 12.54 11.30 -19.70
CA SER A 54 11.69 10.18 -19.29
C SER A 54 10.22 10.59 -19.22
N LEU A 55 9.33 9.71 -19.68
CA LEU A 55 7.89 9.83 -19.53
C LEU A 55 7.38 8.72 -18.62
N TYR A 56 6.72 9.12 -17.55
CA TYR A 56 6.12 8.22 -16.58
C TYR A 56 4.61 8.19 -16.83
N LEU A 57 4.11 7.07 -17.32
CA LEU A 57 2.71 6.87 -17.69
C LEU A 57 2.03 6.03 -16.61
N ASP A 58 1.39 6.73 -15.67
CA ASP A 58 0.69 6.11 -14.55
C ASP A 58 -0.83 6.39 -14.64
N PRO A 59 -1.70 5.50 -14.11
CA PRO A 59 -3.16 5.70 -14.17
C PRO A 59 -3.64 7.00 -13.51
N TRP A 60 -2.89 7.53 -12.54
CA TRP A 60 -3.28 8.70 -11.74
C TRP A 60 -2.64 9.99 -12.24
N GLN A 61 -1.41 9.91 -12.77
CA GLN A 61 -0.66 11.07 -13.23
C GLN A 61 0.29 10.72 -14.38
N ILE A 62 0.58 11.71 -15.22
CA ILE A 62 1.68 11.66 -16.18
C ILE A 62 2.79 12.54 -15.65
N GLU A 63 4.04 12.05 -15.65
CA GLU A 63 5.20 12.91 -15.43
C GLU A 63 6.10 12.93 -16.67
N LYS A 64 6.70 14.09 -16.92
CA LYS A 64 7.87 14.22 -17.78
C LYS A 64 9.06 14.64 -16.93
N GLU A 65 10.16 13.92 -17.07
CA GLU A 65 11.43 14.20 -16.42
C GLU A 65 12.47 14.58 -17.46
N PHE A 66 13.18 15.67 -17.21
CA PHE A 66 14.41 16.02 -17.89
C PHE A 66 15.59 15.61 -17.01
N LEU A 67 16.55 14.90 -17.60
CA LEU A 67 17.77 14.47 -16.94
C LEU A 67 18.95 14.98 -17.76
N LEU A 68 19.64 16.00 -17.25
CA LEU A 68 20.67 16.72 -18.01
C LEU A 68 21.79 17.27 -17.13
N THR A 69 22.95 17.56 -17.71
CA THR A 69 24.02 18.28 -17.01
C THR A 69 23.79 19.80 -17.07
N PRO A 70 24.20 20.57 -16.06
CA PRO A 70 24.16 22.03 -16.13
C PRO A 70 24.87 22.57 -17.38
N LEU A 71 26.00 21.97 -17.74
CA LEU A 71 26.80 22.35 -18.91
C LEU A 71 26.06 22.11 -20.23
N ALA A 72 25.33 20.99 -20.36
CA ALA A 72 24.53 20.71 -21.55
C ALA A 72 23.36 21.70 -21.71
N LEU A 73 22.74 22.11 -20.59
CA LEU A 73 21.65 23.09 -20.61
C LEU A 73 22.09 24.46 -21.14
N GLN A 74 23.37 24.80 -21.01
CA GLN A 74 23.91 26.07 -21.52
C GLN A 74 23.82 26.26 -23.03
N GLN A 75 23.56 25.19 -23.80
CA GLN A 75 23.28 25.32 -25.22
C GLN A 75 22.01 26.14 -25.50
N TRP A 76 21.09 26.25 -24.54
CA TRP A 76 19.83 26.96 -24.68
C TRP A 76 19.55 28.01 -23.61
N LEU A 77 20.19 27.92 -22.44
CA LEU A 77 19.97 28.81 -21.31
C LEU A 77 21.31 29.24 -20.71
N GLU A 78 21.62 30.54 -20.76
CA GLU A 78 22.87 31.06 -20.18
C GLU A 78 22.87 30.89 -18.65
N LEU A 79 23.77 30.06 -18.13
CA LEU A 79 23.95 29.82 -16.69
C LEU A 79 25.30 30.34 -16.14
N ASP A 80 26.20 30.81 -17.02
CA ASP A 80 27.57 31.26 -16.70
C ASP A 80 28.41 30.24 -15.90
N LEU A 81 28.25 28.95 -16.22
CA LEU A 81 28.96 27.84 -15.62
C LEU A 81 30.08 27.32 -16.54
N GLN A 82 31.21 27.00 -15.90
CA GLN A 82 32.31 26.21 -16.43
C GLN A 82 32.36 24.86 -15.70
N SER A 83 33.09 23.88 -16.23
CA SER A 83 33.13 22.54 -15.61
C SER A 83 33.62 22.54 -14.17
N ASP A 84 34.54 23.45 -13.82
CA ASP A 84 35.10 23.65 -12.48
C ASP A 84 34.31 24.65 -11.62
N SER A 85 33.20 25.22 -12.14
CA SER A 85 32.35 26.12 -11.38
C SER A 85 31.79 25.43 -10.14
N SER A 86 31.98 26.09 -9.00
CA SER A 86 31.46 25.63 -7.72
C SER A 86 29.96 25.90 -7.60
N LEU A 87 29.20 24.84 -7.39
CA LEU A 87 27.77 24.87 -7.14
C LEU A 87 27.52 24.71 -5.63
N SER A 88 27.60 25.85 -4.92
CA SER A 88 27.21 25.92 -3.51
C SER A 88 25.69 25.67 -3.34
N PRO A 89 25.21 25.31 -2.14
CA PRO A 89 23.77 25.19 -1.86
C PRO A 89 22.95 26.42 -2.30
N GLU A 90 23.47 27.62 -2.03
CA GLU A 90 22.81 28.89 -2.40
C GLU A 90 22.74 29.05 -3.92
N HIS A 91 23.84 28.77 -4.62
CA HIS A 91 23.91 28.85 -6.07
C HIS A 91 22.96 27.82 -6.73
N ARG A 92 22.94 26.57 -6.25
CA ARG A 92 21.99 25.56 -6.74
C ARG A 92 20.54 26.00 -6.55
N ASN A 93 20.21 26.58 -5.39
CA ASN A 93 18.86 27.07 -5.12
C ASN A 93 18.48 28.29 -5.96
N SER A 94 19.43 29.16 -6.33
CA SER A 94 19.16 30.29 -7.23
C SER A 94 18.93 29.86 -8.68
N LEU A 95 19.53 28.75 -9.13
CA LEU A 95 19.35 28.22 -10.48
C LEU A 95 17.98 27.53 -10.69
N LYS A 96 17.42 26.91 -9.64
CA LYS A 96 16.13 26.19 -9.71
C LYS A 96 14.99 26.98 -10.38
N PRO A 97 14.64 28.21 -9.96
CA PRO A 97 13.53 28.94 -10.58
C PRO A 97 13.79 29.23 -12.07
N VAL A 98 15.02 29.60 -12.44
CA VAL A 98 15.39 29.91 -13.83
C VAL A 98 15.27 28.68 -14.73
N ILE A 99 15.78 27.54 -14.26
CA ILE A 99 15.69 26.26 -14.98
C ILE A 99 14.24 25.81 -15.09
N GLY A 100 13.47 25.91 -14.00
CA GLY A 100 12.07 25.51 -13.96
C GLY A 100 11.20 26.32 -14.92
N GLU A 101 11.37 27.65 -14.96
CA GLU A 101 10.67 28.53 -15.88
C GLU A 101 11.02 28.23 -17.34
N PHE A 102 12.31 28.07 -17.65
CA PHE A 102 12.76 27.73 -18.99
C PHE A 102 12.17 26.40 -19.49
N LEU A 103 12.21 25.35 -18.68
CA LEU A 103 11.75 24.01 -19.08
C LEU A 103 10.22 23.87 -19.08
N ALA A 104 9.48 24.77 -18.42
CA ALA A 104 8.02 24.71 -18.37
C ALA A 104 7.38 24.76 -19.76
N SER A 105 7.96 25.55 -20.68
CA SER A 105 7.49 25.65 -22.08
C SER A 105 8.18 24.69 -23.06
N ARG A 106 9.00 23.76 -22.56
CA ARG A 106 9.80 22.83 -23.39
C ARG A 106 9.21 21.44 -23.45
N CYS A 107 9.55 20.75 -24.53
CA CYS A 107 9.10 19.43 -24.90
C CYS A 107 7.59 19.23 -24.65
N PRO A 108 6.71 19.90 -25.43
CA PRO A 108 5.28 19.86 -25.22
C PRO A 108 4.74 18.45 -25.43
N VAL A 109 3.71 18.11 -24.67
CA VAL A 109 3.00 16.84 -24.76
C VAL A 109 1.53 17.15 -25.02
N SER A 110 0.93 16.45 -25.97
CA SER A 110 -0.50 16.56 -26.28
C SER A 110 -1.20 15.21 -26.17
N ILE A 111 -2.52 15.26 -25.94
CA ILE A 111 -3.44 14.13 -26.03
C ILE A 111 -4.51 14.53 -27.05
N GLN A 112 -4.64 13.76 -28.14
CA GLN A 112 -5.59 14.10 -29.23
C GLN A 112 -5.41 15.53 -29.75
N ASP A 113 -4.14 15.93 -29.98
CA ASP A 113 -3.75 17.28 -30.42
C ASP A 113 -4.04 18.44 -29.45
N GLU A 114 -4.64 18.16 -28.29
CA GLU A 114 -4.82 19.14 -27.21
C GLU A 114 -3.59 19.16 -26.29
N PRO A 115 -2.93 20.31 -26.09
CA PRO A 115 -1.80 20.43 -25.18
C PRO A 115 -2.17 20.04 -23.75
N LEU A 116 -1.39 19.15 -23.15
CA LEU A 116 -1.54 18.75 -21.76
C LEU A 116 -0.73 19.71 -20.86
N PRO A 117 -1.37 20.50 -19.98
CA PRO A 117 -0.66 21.40 -19.09
C PRO A 117 0.06 20.61 -18.00
N PHE A 118 1.36 20.85 -17.86
CA PHE A 118 2.17 20.29 -16.78
C PHE A 118 2.51 21.36 -15.74
N THR A 119 2.60 20.94 -14.48
CA THR A 119 3.05 21.77 -13.36
C THR A 119 4.42 21.28 -12.91
N LEU A 120 5.31 22.21 -12.57
CA LEU A 120 6.61 21.86 -11.99
C LEU A 120 6.41 21.20 -10.64
N GLU A 121 6.92 19.98 -10.49
CA GLU A 121 6.80 19.21 -9.24
C GLU A 121 8.08 19.30 -8.41
N ARG A 122 9.25 19.05 -9.03
CA ARG A 122 10.53 19.08 -8.33
C ARG A 122 11.72 19.36 -9.24
N ILE A 123 12.77 19.91 -8.63
CA ILE A 123 14.11 20.07 -9.23
C ILE A 123 15.14 19.56 -8.23
N SER A 124 15.87 18.53 -8.64
CA SER A 124 16.88 17.86 -7.82
C SER A 124 18.23 17.88 -8.50
N PHE A 125 19.26 18.23 -7.74
CA PHE A 125 20.65 18.06 -8.15
C PHE A 125 21.11 16.68 -7.69
N ILE A 126 21.65 15.91 -8.62
CA ILE A 126 22.07 14.53 -8.41
C ILE A 126 23.49 14.36 -8.96
N GLN A 127 24.16 13.30 -8.54
CA GLN A 127 25.48 12.93 -9.03
C GLN A 127 25.43 11.46 -9.50
N PRO A 128 26.21 11.08 -10.52
CA PRO A 128 26.36 9.69 -10.87
C PRO A 128 27.09 8.94 -9.75
N ASP A 129 26.64 7.73 -9.49
CA ASP A 129 27.29 6.69 -8.68
C ASP A 129 27.49 5.46 -9.59
N SER A 130 28.35 4.55 -9.15
CA SER A 130 28.87 3.35 -9.82
C SER A 130 27.86 2.58 -10.71
N LEU A 131 26.56 2.63 -10.38
CA LEU A 131 25.48 1.97 -11.12
C LEU A 131 24.22 2.83 -11.31
N GLU A 132 24.07 3.95 -10.58
CA GLU A 132 22.83 4.75 -10.52
C GLU A 132 23.14 6.24 -10.31
N PHE A 133 22.12 7.10 -10.17
CA PHE A 133 22.33 8.45 -9.64
C PHE A 133 22.10 8.46 -8.12
N MET A 134 22.61 9.48 -7.44
CA MET A 134 22.35 9.70 -6.01
C MET A 134 22.01 11.17 -5.77
N PRO A 135 21.08 11.48 -4.87
CA PRO A 135 20.78 12.86 -4.52
C PRO A 135 21.99 13.52 -3.85
N ILE A 136 22.36 14.71 -4.30
CA ILE A 136 23.42 15.49 -3.65
C ILE A 136 22.85 16.09 -2.37
N SER A 137 23.59 15.98 -1.26
CA SER A 137 23.13 16.50 0.02
C SER A 137 22.83 18.01 -0.06
N PRO A 138 21.78 18.52 0.64
CA PRO A 138 21.38 19.92 0.52
C PRO A 138 22.48 20.93 0.90
N ASP A 139 23.40 20.53 1.78
CA ASP A 139 24.52 21.31 2.31
C ASP A 139 25.84 21.10 1.55
N GLN A 140 25.91 20.07 0.71
CA GLN A 140 27.12 19.74 -0.05
C GLN A 140 27.37 20.76 -1.17
N THR A 141 28.64 21.10 -1.39
CA THR A 141 29.08 21.85 -2.58
C THR A 141 29.66 20.86 -3.57
N VAL A 142 29.27 20.98 -4.84
CA VAL A 142 29.74 20.12 -5.94
C VAL A 142 30.26 20.97 -7.11
N THR A 143 30.95 20.36 -8.06
CA THR A 143 31.33 21.03 -9.31
C THR A 143 30.24 20.87 -10.36
N ALA A 144 30.12 21.83 -11.29
CA ALA A 144 29.12 21.75 -12.35
C ALA A 144 29.36 20.59 -13.33
N GLY A 145 30.62 20.16 -13.52
CA GLY A 145 30.97 19.01 -14.36
C GLY A 145 30.58 17.64 -13.78
N GLU A 146 30.40 17.55 -12.47
CA GLU A 146 30.05 16.29 -11.76
C GLU A 146 28.55 16.23 -11.40
N ALA A 147 27.80 17.30 -11.69
CA ALA A 147 26.40 17.43 -11.31
C ALA A 147 25.45 17.16 -12.48
N TRP A 148 24.34 16.51 -12.17
CA TRP A 148 23.18 16.35 -13.03
C TRP A 148 21.98 17.02 -12.38
N ILE A 149 21.02 17.40 -13.21
CA ILE A 149 19.76 18.01 -12.81
C ILE A 149 18.64 17.09 -13.29
N SER A 150 17.81 16.65 -12.35
CA SER A 150 16.51 16.04 -12.61
C SER A 150 15.44 17.12 -12.42
N VAL A 151 14.65 17.37 -13.47
CA VAL A 151 13.53 18.31 -13.46
C VAL A 151 12.27 17.55 -13.80
N VAL A 152 11.33 17.48 -12.86
CA VAL A 152 10.10 16.71 -13.03
C VAL A 152 8.90 17.63 -13.06
N PHE A 153 8.09 17.42 -14.08
CA PHE A 153 6.81 18.07 -14.28
C PHE A 153 5.72 17.00 -14.26
N SER A 154 4.59 17.27 -13.62
CA SER A 154 3.43 16.37 -13.60
C SER A 154 2.16 17.00 -14.15
N ALA A 155 1.31 16.16 -14.72
CA ALA A 155 -0.04 16.49 -15.13
C ALA A 155 -1.00 15.44 -14.57
N PRO A 156 -2.16 15.84 -14.01
CA PRO A 156 -3.17 14.87 -13.58
C PRO A 156 -3.66 14.08 -14.79
N GLN A 157 -3.89 12.79 -14.62
CA GLN A 157 -4.43 11.98 -15.69
C GLN A 157 -5.96 12.02 -15.69
N SER A 158 -6.57 12.39 -16.82
CA SER A 158 -8.02 12.25 -17.06
C SER A 158 -8.34 11.21 -18.13
N ASP A 159 -7.52 11.07 -19.18
CA ASP A 159 -7.77 10.19 -20.33
C ASP A 159 -7.28 8.76 -20.07
N HIS A 160 -8.23 7.80 -20.08
CA HIS A 160 -7.95 6.37 -19.92
C HIS A 160 -7.17 5.76 -21.09
N ARG A 161 -7.12 6.41 -22.26
CA ARG A 161 -6.42 5.88 -23.44
C ARG A 161 -4.91 6.14 -23.40
N GLN A 162 -4.50 7.24 -22.76
CA GLN A 162 -3.11 7.72 -22.69
C GLN A 162 -2.37 7.68 -24.02
N ALA A 163 -3.03 8.08 -25.12
CA ALA A 163 -2.35 8.27 -26.40
C ALA A 163 -1.71 9.66 -26.39
N LEU A 164 -0.40 9.69 -26.15
CA LEU A 164 0.39 10.90 -25.98
C LEU A 164 1.26 11.12 -27.20
N GLN A 165 1.38 12.38 -27.59
CA GLN A 165 2.38 12.85 -28.54
C GLN A 165 3.32 13.81 -27.81
N LEU A 166 4.57 13.40 -27.65
CA LEU A 166 5.66 14.24 -27.16
C LEU A 166 6.40 14.82 -28.37
N MET A 167 6.69 16.11 -28.33
CA MET A 167 7.67 16.73 -29.22
C MET A 167 8.91 17.07 -28.40
N TRP A 168 10.09 16.58 -28.77
CA TRP A 168 11.33 16.94 -28.10
C TRP A 168 12.03 18.10 -28.82
N ASP A 169 12.05 19.29 -28.21
CA ASP A 169 12.62 20.51 -28.81
C ASP A 169 14.02 20.89 -28.26
N LEU A 170 14.59 20.08 -27.36
CA LEU A 170 15.93 20.26 -26.78
C LEU A 170 16.95 19.31 -27.41
N MET A 171 17.15 19.42 -28.73
CA MET A 171 18.03 18.49 -29.45
C MET A 171 19.50 18.92 -29.36
N PRO A 172 20.38 18.15 -28.68
CA PRO A 172 21.80 18.49 -28.55
C PRO A 172 22.51 18.58 -29.91
N GLN A 173 23.55 19.41 -30.00
CA GLN A 173 24.39 19.48 -31.22
C GLN A 173 25.26 18.23 -31.42
N SER A 174 25.68 17.60 -30.31
CA SER A 174 26.48 16.38 -30.30
C SER A 174 26.31 15.66 -28.96
N PRO A 175 25.89 14.39 -28.93
CA PRO A 175 25.39 13.60 -30.07
C PRO A 175 24.12 14.22 -30.69
N ASP A 176 23.80 13.94 -31.96
CA ASP A 176 22.56 14.42 -32.61
C ASP A 176 21.36 13.49 -32.31
N SER A 177 21.30 13.00 -31.08
CA SER A 177 20.18 12.19 -30.63
C SER A 177 19.98 12.29 -29.13
N VAL A 178 18.76 12.01 -28.70
CA VAL A 178 18.35 11.95 -27.30
C VAL A 178 17.59 10.67 -27.05
N VAL A 179 17.89 10.02 -25.92
CA VAL A 179 17.14 8.86 -25.47
C VAL A 179 16.00 9.31 -24.57
N ILE A 180 14.78 8.97 -24.98
CA ILE A 180 13.56 9.12 -24.19
C ILE A 180 13.12 7.76 -23.68
N LYS A 181 12.99 7.65 -22.36
CA LYS A 181 12.52 6.42 -21.71
C LYS A 181 11.05 6.58 -21.36
N VAL A 182 10.19 5.70 -21.86
CA VAL A 182 8.78 5.68 -21.48
C VAL A 182 8.53 4.50 -20.58
N ALA A 183 7.92 4.74 -19.44
CA ALA A 183 7.60 3.69 -18.51
C ALA A 183 6.17 3.75 -18.02
N ASP A 184 5.57 2.58 -18.00
CA ASP A 184 4.21 2.30 -17.58
C ASP A 184 4.23 1.04 -16.71
N PRO A 185 3.10 0.55 -16.19
CA PRO A 185 3.04 -0.71 -15.44
C PRO A 185 3.56 -1.98 -16.17
N GLU A 186 3.65 -2.02 -17.50
CA GLU A 186 4.18 -3.20 -18.21
C GLU A 186 5.71 -3.21 -18.29
N GLY A 187 6.36 -2.05 -18.17
CA GLY A 187 7.83 -1.98 -18.13
C GLY A 187 8.37 -0.66 -18.68
N THR A 188 9.67 -0.65 -18.97
CA THR A 188 10.37 0.52 -19.53
C THR A 188 10.73 0.28 -21.00
N ARG A 189 10.40 1.24 -21.86
CA ARG A 189 10.69 1.25 -23.29
C ARG A 189 11.62 2.43 -23.61
N LYS A 190 12.64 2.21 -24.43
CA LYS A 190 13.60 3.24 -24.85
C LYS A 190 13.31 3.67 -26.28
N PHE A 191 13.32 4.97 -26.52
CA PHE A 191 13.12 5.58 -27.83
C PHE A 191 14.26 6.55 -28.09
N GLU A 192 14.83 6.52 -29.28
CA GLU A 192 15.85 7.48 -29.71
C GLU A 192 15.21 8.49 -30.66
N LEU A 193 15.33 9.77 -30.33
CA LEU A 193 14.84 10.88 -31.14
C LEU A 193 16.04 11.68 -31.66
N ASN A 194 15.88 12.28 -32.84
CA ASN A 194 16.91 13.13 -33.48
C ASN A 194 16.26 14.31 -34.20
N GLN A 195 17.05 15.19 -34.81
CA GLN A 195 16.53 16.39 -35.50
C GLN A 195 15.51 16.08 -36.61
N LEU A 196 15.64 14.94 -37.29
CA LEU A 196 14.72 14.54 -38.37
C LEU A 196 13.41 13.98 -37.84
N ASN A 197 13.46 13.29 -36.69
CA ASN A 197 12.32 12.66 -36.03
C ASN A 197 12.27 13.06 -34.54
N PRO A 198 11.88 14.31 -34.22
CA PRO A 198 11.83 14.81 -32.84
C PRO A 198 10.56 14.41 -32.10
N ALA A 199 9.59 13.79 -32.78
CA ALA A 199 8.28 13.45 -32.20
C ALA A 199 8.22 11.99 -31.75
N LEU A 200 7.59 11.76 -30.60
CA LEU A 200 7.32 10.43 -30.03
C LEU A 200 5.82 10.27 -29.79
N ASN A 201 5.21 9.32 -30.48
CA ASN A 201 3.84 8.89 -30.22
C ASN A 201 3.87 7.65 -29.33
N VAL A 202 3.26 7.71 -28.16
CA VAL A 202 3.26 6.61 -27.21
C VAL A 202 1.91 6.43 -26.56
N ARG A 203 1.59 5.17 -26.24
CA ARG A 203 0.41 4.80 -25.47
C ARG A 203 0.81 4.20 -24.14
N GLY A 204 0.21 4.69 -23.06
CA GLY A 204 0.35 4.10 -21.72
C GLY A 204 -0.36 2.75 -21.63
N ARG A 205 0.22 1.83 -20.87
CA ARG A 205 -0.27 0.45 -20.72
C ARG A 205 -0.52 0.11 -19.26
N PHE A 206 -1.79 0.16 -18.86
CA PHE A 206 -2.22 -0.09 -17.49
C PHE A 206 -3.64 -0.64 -17.49
N ARG A 207 -4.03 -1.26 -16.36
CA ARG A 207 -5.36 -1.84 -16.21
C ARG A 207 -6.42 -0.74 -16.14
N SER A 208 -7.57 -0.96 -16.81
CA SER A 208 -8.67 0.00 -16.85
C SER A 208 -9.28 0.29 -15.47
N ASP A 209 -9.17 -0.66 -14.54
CA ASP A 209 -9.65 -0.61 -13.16
C ASP A 209 -8.64 -0.01 -12.16
N ALA A 210 -7.47 0.44 -12.61
CA ALA A 210 -6.41 0.89 -11.70
C ALA A 210 -6.76 2.12 -10.84
N ARG A 211 -7.80 2.88 -11.22
CA ARG A 211 -8.36 3.99 -10.43
C ARG A 211 -9.60 3.62 -9.63
N THR A 212 -10.20 2.47 -9.92
CA THR A 212 -11.41 2.02 -9.24
C THR A 212 -11.07 1.76 -7.77
N PRO A 213 -11.79 2.38 -6.82
CA PRO A 213 -11.61 2.06 -5.40
C PRO A 213 -11.82 0.56 -5.17
N PRO A 214 -11.09 -0.05 -4.24
CA PRO A 214 -11.36 -1.43 -3.82
C PRO A 214 -12.82 -1.60 -3.40
N PRO A 215 -13.37 -2.82 -3.39
CA PRO A 215 -14.68 -3.07 -2.81
C PRO A 215 -14.69 -2.69 -1.32
N LEU A 216 -15.87 -2.42 -0.77
CA LEU A 216 -16.02 -2.30 0.69
C LEU A 216 -15.86 -3.68 1.32
N ALA A 217 -15.44 -3.71 2.59
CA ALA A 217 -15.46 -4.94 3.36
C ALA A 217 -16.88 -5.52 3.42
N PRO A 218 -17.05 -6.86 3.48
CA PRO A 218 -18.36 -7.49 3.61
C PRO A 218 -19.16 -6.86 4.75
N SER A 219 -20.47 -6.67 4.54
CA SER A 219 -21.34 -6.15 5.58
C SER A 219 -21.29 -7.04 6.82
N ILE A 220 -21.39 -6.42 8.00
CA ILE A 220 -21.49 -7.16 9.27
C ILE A 220 -22.83 -7.90 9.23
N VAL A 221 -22.82 -9.19 8.89
CA VAL A 221 -24.02 -10.01 8.95
C VAL A 221 -24.25 -10.34 10.42
N ASP A 222 -25.25 -9.71 11.02
CA ASP A 222 -25.82 -10.19 12.28
C ASP A 222 -26.30 -11.62 12.03
N SER A 223 -25.50 -12.58 12.52
CA SER A 223 -25.86 -13.99 12.48
C SER A 223 -27.16 -14.13 13.27
N SER A 224 -28.28 -14.31 12.55
CA SER A 224 -29.57 -14.53 13.18
C SER A 224 -29.43 -15.65 14.20
N PRO A 225 -29.84 -15.48 15.46
CA PRO A 225 -29.63 -16.49 16.49
C PRO A 225 -30.19 -17.82 15.99
N ARG A 226 -29.41 -18.91 16.09
CA ARG A 226 -29.94 -20.23 15.80
C ARG A 226 -31.06 -20.53 16.79
N LEU A 227 -32.30 -20.43 16.30
CA LEU A 227 -33.48 -20.80 17.05
C LEU A 227 -33.66 -22.31 16.93
N VAL A 228 -33.34 -23.04 18.00
CA VAL A 228 -33.70 -24.45 18.06
C VAL A 228 -35.15 -24.55 18.51
N ALA A 229 -35.98 -25.15 17.66
CA ALA A 229 -37.37 -25.46 17.96
C ALA A 229 -37.43 -26.66 18.90
N LEU A 230 -37.55 -26.41 20.21
CA LEU A 230 -37.79 -27.47 21.19
C LEU A 230 -39.30 -27.65 21.39
N PRO A 231 -39.84 -28.86 21.17
CA PRO A 231 -41.24 -29.14 21.52
C PRO A 231 -41.40 -29.03 23.04
N TRP A 232 -42.20 -28.08 23.51
CA TRP A 232 -42.37 -27.79 24.94
C TRP A 232 -42.86 -29.01 25.73
N MET A 233 -43.66 -29.87 25.09
CA MET A 233 -44.13 -31.13 25.66
C MET A 233 -42.97 -32.08 26.00
N SER A 234 -41.92 -32.13 25.18
CA SER A 234 -40.74 -32.95 25.47
C SER A 234 -39.96 -32.40 26.66
N VAL A 235 -39.86 -31.08 26.80
CA VAL A 235 -39.23 -30.44 27.97
C VAL A 235 -40.04 -30.70 29.24
N LEU A 236 -41.37 -30.58 29.17
CA LEU A 236 -42.26 -30.83 30.29
C LEU A 236 -42.21 -32.31 30.72
N LEU A 237 -42.29 -33.25 29.77
CA LEU A 237 -42.18 -34.69 30.02
C LEU A 237 -40.81 -35.06 30.60
N LEU A 238 -39.72 -34.50 30.08
CA LEU A 238 -38.37 -34.72 30.64
C LEU A 238 -38.27 -34.20 32.07
N SER A 239 -38.79 -33.00 32.36
CA SER A 239 -38.76 -32.41 33.71
C SER A 239 -39.56 -33.25 34.72
N THR A 240 -40.75 -33.74 34.34
CA THR A 240 -41.58 -34.60 35.19
C THR A 240 -40.95 -35.98 35.40
N ALA A 241 -40.29 -36.54 34.38
CA ALA A 241 -39.54 -37.78 34.49
C ALA A 241 -38.33 -37.66 35.44
N ILE A 242 -37.58 -36.54 35.36
CA ILE A 242 -36.46 -36.25 36.27
C ILE A 242 -36.95 -36.09 37.71
N LEU A 243 -38.01 -35.30 37.95
CA LEU A 243 -38.58 -35.11 39.28
C LEU A 243 -39.17 -36.41 39.86
N GLY A 244 -39.86 -37.19 39.03
CA GLY A 244 -40.42 -38.49 39.39
C GLY A 244 -39.33 -39.53 39.69
N GLY A 245 -38.27 -39.57 38.88
CA GLY A 245 -37.10 -40.42 39.08
C GLY A 245 -36.34 -40.07 40.36
N LEU A 246 -36.10 -38.78 40.63
CA LEU A 246 -35.49 -38.32 41.88
C LEU A 246 -36.31 -38.69 43.11
N ARG A 247 -37.66 -38.61 43.03
CA ARG A 247 -38.54 -39.07 44.11
C ARG A 247 -38.50 -40.60 44.28
N LEU A 248 -38.46 -41.37 43.20
CA LEU A 248 -38.33 -42.83 43.26
C LEU A 248 -36.98 -43.28 43.83
N LEU A 249 -35.90 -42.59 43.49
CA LEU A 249 -34.57 -42.83 44.06
C LEU A 249 -34.53 -42.55 45.56
N ARG A 250 -35.40 -41.64 46.05
CA ARG A 250 -35.54 -41.30 47.46
C ARG A 250 -36.40 -42.31 48.23
N GLU A 251 -37.35 -42.97 47.58
CA GLU A 251 -38.16 -44.03 48.17
C GLU A 251 -37.58 -45.43 47.86
N ARG A 252 -36.85 -45.99 48.83
CA ARG A 252 -36.17 -47.31 48.79
C ARG A 252 -37.06 -48.56 48.55
N LYS A 253 -38.31 -48.44 48.07
CA LYS A 253 -39.22 -49.58 47.83
C LYS A 253 -39.36 -49.91 46.35
N LYS A 254 -39.09 -51.18 46.01
CA LYS A 254 -39.07 -51.79 44.66
C LYS A 254 -40.47 -51.86 44.02
N ASN A 255 -41.04 -50.72 43.62
CA ASN A 255 -42.24 -50.69 42.80
C ASN A 255 -41.87 -50.59 41.32
N LEU A 256 -41.43 -51.72 40.74
CA LEU A 256 -41.11 -51.89 39.31
C LEU A 256 -42.22 -51.34 38.40
N LEU A 257 -43.49 -51.48 38.80
CA LEU A 257 -44.64 -50.95 38.06
C LEU A 257 -44.60 -49.43 37.86
N LYS A 258 -44.09 -48.66 38.83
CA LYS A 258 -43.99 -47.20 38.72
C LYS A 258 -42.87 -46.79 37.76
N ALA A 259 -41.78 -47.55 37.73
CA ALA A 259 -40.71 -47.35 36.76
C ALA A 259 -41.16 -47.63 35.32
N THR A 260 -41.97 -48.68 35.11
CA THR A 260 -42.53 -49.00 33.79
C THR A 260 -43.48 -47.93 33.27
N VAL A 261 -44.30 -47.32 34.14
CA VAL A 261 -45.20 -46.20 33.76
C VAL A 261 -44.40 -44.95 33.37
N ILE A 262 -43.32 -44.64 34.09
CA ILE A 262 -42.45 -43.50 33.73
C ILE A 262 -41.77 -43.74 32.38
N ILE A 263 -41.29 -44.97 32.11
CA ILE A 263 -40.70 -45.34 30.82
C ILE A 263 -41.75 -45.30 29.70
N LEU A 264 -42.99 -45.72 29.96
CA LEU A 264 -44.09 -45.66 28.99
C LEU A 264 -44.49 -44.21 28.66
N VAL A 265 -44.55 -43.33 29.67
CA VAL A 265 -44.79 -41.89 29.50
C VAL A 265 -43.64 -41.21 28.75
N ALA A 266 -42.39 -41.62 29.00
CA ALA A 266 -41.23 -41.18 28.22
C ALA A 266 -41.25 -41.69 26.77
N SER A 267 -41.78 -42.90 26.52
CA SER A 267 -41.94 -43.48 25.18
C SER A 267 -43.08 -42.83 24.37
N CYS A 268 -44.11 -42.31 25.05
CA CYS A 268 -45.17 -41.50 24.44
C CYS A 268 -44.74 -40.05 24.12
N ALA A 269 -43.48 -39.66 24.37
CA ALA A 269 -42.90 -38.41 23.88
C ALA A 269 -42.61 -38.48 22.36
N ILE A 270 -43.59 -38.92 21.57
CA ILE A 270 -43.61 -38.72 20.13
C ILE A 270 -43.84 -37.21 19.94
N PRO A 271 -43.06 -36.52 19.07
CA PRO A 271 -43.16 -35.08 18.94
C PRO A 271 -44.55 -34.71 18.44
N VAL A 272 -45.41 -34.24 19.35
CA VAL A 272 -46.70 -33.66 19.00
C VAL A 272 -46.39 -32.40 18.20
N ARG A 273 -46.66 -32.44 16.90
CA ARG A 273 -46.57 -31.29 15.99
C ARG A 273 -47.57 -30.23 16.46
N GLY A 274 -47.12 -29.31 17.30
CA GLY A 274 -47.94 -28.20 17.75
C GLY A 274 -47.28 -27.44 18.87
N ILE A 275 -46.63 -26.33 18.52
CA ILE A 275 -45.95 -25.35 19.38
C ILE A 275 -44.54 -25.81 19.75
N SER A 276 -43.54 -25.13 19.17
CA SER A 276 -42.13 -25.22 19.55
C SER A 276 -41.74 -23.94 20.27
N ILE A 277 -40.99 -24.06 21.37
CA ILE A 277 -40.35 -22.91 22.00
C ILE A 277 -39.04 -22.70 21.26
N MET A 278 -38.85 -21.48 20.76
CA MET A 278 -37.59 -21.04 20.17
C MET A 278 -36.64 -20.68 21.31
N VAL A 279 -35.63 -21.51 21.54
CA VAL A 279 -34.58 -21.21 22.52
C VAL A 279 -33.38 -20.65 21.76
N PRO A 280 -32.90 -19.44 22.10
CA PRO A 280 -31.66 -18.92 21.53
C PRO A 280 -30.50 -19.76 22.06
N LEU A 281 -29.84 -20.51 21.18
CA LEU A 281 -28.53 -21.06 21.52
C LEU A 281 -27.50 -19.92 21.44
N LYS A 282 -26.68 -19.78 22.48
CA LYS A 282 -25.49 -18.94 22.43
C LYS A 282 -24.57 -19.55 21.37
N ASP A 283 -24.57 -18.96 20.17
CA ASP A 283 -23.78 -19.47 19.06
C ASP A 283 -22.30 -19.20 19.37
N SER A 284 -21.54 -20.27 19.56
CA SER A 284 -20.07 -20.24 19.60
C SER A 284 -19.46 -20.02 18.20
N ARG A 285 -20.30 -19.82 17.19
CA ARG A 285 -19.95 -19.45 15.80
C ARG A 285 -19.79 -17.95 15.56
N ASN A 286 -19.93 -17.10 16.58
CA ASN A 286 -19.60 -15.67 16.45
C ASN A 286 -18.08 -15.40 16.31
N ALA A 287 -17.26 -16.45 16.19
CA ALA A 287 -15.84 -16.33 15.96
C ALA A 287 -15.58 -16.27 14.45
N VAL A 288 -15.03 -15.15 13.99
CA VAL A 288 -14.58 -14.97 12.61
C VAL A 288 -13.53 -16.02 12.30
N THR A 289 -13.72 -16.77 11.22
CA THR A 289 -12.74 -17.76 10.75
C THR A 289 -11.56 -17.08 10.05
N ASP A 290 -10.42 -17.77 9.91
CA ASP A 290 -9.26 -17.23 9.20
C ASP A 290 -9.60 -16.81 7.76
N THR A 291 -10.47 -17.55 7.07
CA THR A 291 -10.94 -17.21 5.72
C THR A 291 -11.81 -15.96 5.71
N GLU A 292 -12.78 -15.85 6.62
CA GLU A 292 -13.62 -14.65 6.74
C GLU A 292 -12.80 -13.42 7.12
N ALA A 293 -11.77 -13.57 7.96
CA ALA A 293 -10.86 -12.48 8.30
C ALA A 293 -10.09 -11.98 7.08
N ILE A 294 -9.63 -12.87 6.19
CA ILE A 294 -8.98 -12.48 4.93
C ILE A 294 -9.97 -11.74 4.03
N GLU A 295 -11.21 -12.23 3.89
CA GLU A 295 -12.26 -11.58 3.10
C GLU A 295 -12.62 -10.18 3.62
N ILE A 296 -12.53 -9.97 4.93
CA ILE A 296 -12.74 -8.67 5.57
C ILE A 296 -11.50 -7.77 5.43
N LEU A 297 -10.30 -8.30 5.68
CA LEU A 297 -9.08 -7.52 5.75
C LEU A 297 -8.53 -7.12 4.37
N ASP A 298 -8.64 -7.98 3.36
CA ASP A 298 -8.16 -7.71 1.99
C ASP A 298 -8.68 -6.37 1.42
N PRO A 299 -9.99 -6.08 1.39
CA PRO A 299 -10.49 -4.80 0.90
C PRO A 299 -10.04 -3.60 1.74
N LEU A 300 -9.90 -3.76 3.07
CA LEU A 300 -9.42 -2.70 3.95
C LEU A 300 -7.94 -2.38 3.68
N LEU A 301 -7.11 -3.41 3.58
CA LEU A 301 -5.68 -3.28 3.33
C LEU A 301 -5.41 -2.71 1.93
N ARG A 302 -6.08 -3.21 0.89
CA ARG A 302 -6.01 -2.64 -0.46
C ARG A 302 -6.42 -1.17 -0.47
N ARG A 303 -7.42 -0.78 0.31
CA ARG A 303 -7.87 0.61 0.39
C ARG A 303 -6.85 1.52 1.06
N ILE A 304 -6.11 1.04 2.08
CA ILE A 304 -4.97 1.78 2.63
C ILE A 304 -3.98 2.09 1.50
N TYR A 305 -3.52 1.10 0.73
CA TYR A 305 -2.59 1.33 -0.39
C TYR A 305 -3.19 2.19 -1.51
N HIS A 306 -4.47 2.03 -1.81
CA HIS A 306 -5.18 2.84 -2.81
C HIS A 306 -5.24 4.31 -2.41
N SER A 307 -5.44 4.61 -1.13
CA SER A 307 -5.43 5.98 -0.60
C SER A 307 -4.09 6.71 -0.89
N PHE A 308 -2.98 5.99 -1.05
CA PHE A 308 -1.67 6.59 -1.33
C PHE A 308 -1.58 7.20 -2.72
N ASN A 309 -2.51 6.81 -3.61
CA ASN A 309 -2.46 7.26 -5.00
C ASN A 309 -3.06 8.65 -5.20
N TYR A 310 -3.81 9.16 -4.23
CA TYR A 310 -4.32 10.53 -4.25
C TYR A 310 -3.19 11.52 -3.95
N THR A 311 -3.24 12.70 -4.55
CA THR A 311 -2.31 13.82 -4.26
C THR A 311 -2.92 14.83 -3.28
N ASN A 312 -4.24 14.94 -3.25
CA ASN A 312 -4.96 15.81 -2.32
C ASN A 312 -5.07 15.14 -0.94
N GLN A 313 -4.55 15.82 0.08
CA GLN A 313 -4.47 15.31 1.45
C GLN A 313 -5.84 15.02 2.09
N GLU A 314 -6.86 15.84 1.79
CA GLU A 314 -8.22 15.64 2.32
C GLU A 314 -8.82 14.36 1.73
N ARG A 315 -8.73 14.17 0.40
CA ARG A 315 -9.18 12.95 -0.26
C ARG A 315 -8.41 11.71 0.19
N GLN A 316 -7.10 11.83 0.40
CA GLN A 316 -6.30 10.74 0.98
C GLN A 316 -6.87 10.32 2.34
N TYR A 317 -7.17 11.29 3.21
CA TYR A 317 -7.72 11.03 4.54
C TYR A 317 -9.14 10.45 4.49
N GLU A 318 -10.01 11.00 3.64
CA GLU A 318 -11.37 10.49 3.40
C GLU A 318 -11.34 9.03 2.96
N GLU A 319 -10.52 8.70 1.95
CA GLU A 319 -10.39 7.33 1.45
C GLU A 319 -9.84 6.38 2.52
N LEU A 320 -8.83 6.83 3.28
CA LEU A 320 -8.26 6.06 4.38
C LEU A 320 -9.27 5.82 5.52
N SER A 321 -10.17 6.78 5.79
CA SER A 321 -11.18 6.69 6.85
C SER A 321 -12.27 5.63 6.60
N LEU A 322 -12.39 5.16 5.34
CA LEU A 322 -13.23 4.03 4.98
C LEU A 322 -12.59 2.68 5.35
N ALA A 323 -11.26 2.64 5.55
CA ALA A 323 -10.52 1.43 5.90
C ALA A 323 -10.10 1.38 7.38
N ALA A 324 -9.76 2.53 7.96
CA ALA A 324 -9.22 2.63 9.31
C ALA A 324 -9.99 3.65 10.16
N SER A 325 -10.05 3.42 11.46
CA SER A 325 -10.67 4.32 12.43
C SER A 325 -9.96 4.26 13.79
N GLY A 326 -10.44 5.04 14.76
CA GLY A 326 -9.93 4.99 16.13
C GLY A 326 -8.43 5.27 16.23
N GLU A 327 -7.73 4.42 16.98
CA GLU A 327 -6.29 4.57 17.26
C GLU A 327 -5.40 4.34 16.04
N ALA A 328 -5.86 3.58 15.02
CA ALA A 328 -5.06 3.26 13.84
C ALA A 328 -5.03 4.37 12.77
N LEU A 329 -6.12 5.11 12.59
CA LEU A 329 -6.27 6.03 11.45
C LEU A 329 -5.17 7.10 11.39
N THR A 330 -4.95 7.79 12.51
CA THR A 330 -3.97 8.89 12.55
C THR A 330 -2.53 8.40 12.40
N PRO A 331 -2.05 7.38 13.14
CA PRO A 331 -0.72 6.83 12.94
C PRO A 331 -0.47 6.34 11.52
N ILE A 332 -1.42 5.60 10.93
CA ILE A 332 -1.31 5.15 9.54
C ILE A 332 -1.13 6.38 8.66
N PHE A 333 -2.06 7.33 8.72
CA PHE A 333 -2.03 8.54 7.90
C PHE A 333 -0.71 9.32 8.00
N LEU A 334 -0.22 9.59 9.22
CA LEU A 334 1.03 10.32 9.43
C LEU A 334 2.23 9.58 8.85
N GLU A 335 2.25 8.26 8.94
CA GLU A 335 3.30 7.44 8.36
C GLU A 335 3.27 7.45 6.83
N LEU A 336 2.07 7.52 6.23
CA LEU A 336 1.93 7.74 4.78
C LEU A 336 2.57 9.06 4.38
N GLN A 337 2.27 10.13 5.10
CA GLN A 337 2.82 11.46 4.82
C GLN A 337 4.35 11.47 4.97
N ARG A 338 4.91 10.82 5.99
CA ARG A 338 6.36 10.69 6.15
C ARG A 338 6.99 9.96 4.97
N THR A 339 6.37 8.85 4.55
CA THR A 339 6.86 8.05 3.42
C THR A 339 6.84 8.84 2.12
N LEU A 340 5.77 9.58 1.84
CA LEU A 340 5.68 10.45 0.66
C LEU A 340 6.72 11.56 0.67
N ARG A 341 6.94 12.23 1.82
CA ARG A 341 7.97 13.27 1.94
C ARG A 341 9.40 12.73 1.79
N SER A 342 9.67 11.54 2.32
CA SER A 342 10.99 10.90 2.11
C SER A 342 11.24 10.64 0.62
N ARG A 343 10.22 10.15 -0.09
CA ARG A 343 10.29 9.89 -1.54
C ARG A 343 10.56 11.15 -2.35
N GLU A 344 9.88 12.26 -2.03
CA GLU A 344 10.14 13.56 -2.66
C GLU A 344 11.61 13.98 -2.52
N ARG A 345 12.21 13.74 -1.36
CA ARG A 345 13.64 14.03 -1.10
C ARG A 345 14.56 13.13 -1.92
N ASP A 346 14.24 11.83 -2.00
CA ASP A 346 15.06 10.85 -2.71
C ASP A 346 14.83 10.88 -4.23
N GLY A 347 13.86 11.68 -4.71
CA GLY A 347 13.47 11.76 -6.12
C GLY A 347 12.76 10.51 -6.63
N SER A 348 12.37 9.61 -5.73
CA SER A 348 11.75 8.32 -6.06
C SER A 348 10.23 8.40 -6.08
N ARG A 349 9.60 7.63 -6.96
CA ARG A 349 8.14 7.50 -7.06
C ARG A 349 7.78 6.05 -6.86
N VAL A 350 6.82 5.75 -5.99
CA VAL A 350 6.39 4.37 -5.74
C VAL A 350 4.92 4.22 -6.10
N ARG A 351 4.60 3.19 -6.88
CA ARG A 351 3.21 2.76 -7.11
C ARG A 351 3.05 1.30 -6.71
N VAL A 352 2.15 1.04 -5.78
CA VAL A 352 1.76 -0.34 -5.41
C VAL A 352 0.69 -0.80 -6.40
N HIS A 353 0.91 -1.95 -7.02
CA HIS A 353 -0.01 -2.55 -8.00
C HIS A 353 -0.52 -3.93 -7.57
N GLY A 354 0.12 -4.57 -6.57
CA GLY A 354 -0.29 -5.84 -6.00
C GLY A 354 -0.28 -5.81 -4.48
N VAL A 355 -1.32 -6.39 -3.88
CA VAL A 355 -1.42 -6.66 -2.44
C VAL A 355 -2.06 -8.03 -2.31
N GLU A 356 -1.42 -8.96 -1.61
CA GLU A 356 -1.90 -10.33 -1.48
C GLU A 356 -1.64 -10.83 -0.06
N ILE A 357 -2.70 -11.20 0.66
CA ILE A 357 -2.59 -11.78 2.00
C ILE A 357 -2.28 -13.28 1.85
N SER A 358 -1.15 -13.72 2.38
CA SER A 358 -0.69 -15.11 2.27
C SER A 358 -1.22 -15.99 3.39
N ALA A 359 -1.34 -15.45 4.61
CA ALA A 359 -1.82 -16.18 5.77
C ALA A 359 -2.43 -15.24 6.81
N CYS A 360 -3.42 -15.72 7.56
CA CYS A 360 -3.95 -15.07 8.74
C CYS A 360 -4.23 -16.10 9.83
N THR A 361 -4.05 -15.72 11.10
CA THR A 361 -4.52 -16.46 12.26
C THR A 361 -5.38 -15.53 13.12
N VAL A 362 -6.61 -15.95 13.39
CA VAL A 362 -7.62 -15.11 14.04
C VAL A 362 -7.84 -15.48 15.49
N SER A 363 -8.05 -14.46 16.32
CA SER A 363 -8.56 -14.62 17.68
C SER A 363 -9.65 -13.60 17.99
N ASN A 364 -10.58 -13.95 18.88
CA ASN A 364 -11.66 -13.04 19.26
C ASN A 364 -11.17 -12.00 20.26
N LEU A 365 -11.61 -10.75 20.09
CA LEU A 365 -11.45 -9.73 21.12
C LEU A 365 -12.34 -10.06 22.33
N GLN A 366 -11.76 -10.14 23.52
CA GLN A 366 -12.51 -10.59 24.72
C GLN A 366 -13.49 -9.54 25.25
N GLU A 367 -13.19 -8.25 25.08
CA GLU A 367 -13.94 -7.13 25.69
C GLU A 367 -14.62 -6.20 24.68
N ARG A 368 -14.39 -6.39 23.38
CA ARG A 368 -14.88 -5.53 22.30
C ARG A 368 -15.44 -6.38 21.16
N PRO A 369 -16.43 -5.87 20.41
CA PRO A 369 -16.89 -6.55 19.20
C PRO A 369 -15.77 -6.54 18.15
N GLY A 370 -15.62 -7.65 17.43
CA GLY A 370 -14.61 -7.80 16.38
C GLY A 370 -13.57 -8.86 16.69
N PHE A 371 -12.46 -8.80 15.98
CA PHE A 371 -11.42 -9.84 16.01
C PHE A 371 -10.03 -9.25 15.86
N GLU A 372 -9.05 -9.99 16.35
CA GLU A 372 -7.64 -9.76 16.12
C GLU A 372 -7.15 -10.75 15.06
N ALA A 373 -6.39 -10.27 14.08
CA ALA A 373 -5.82 -11.08 13.03
C ALA A 373 -4.31 -10.85 12.94
N LEU A 374 -3.53 -11.90 13.15
CA LEU A 374 -2.10 -11.93 12.82
C LEU A 374 -1.98 -12.37 11.37
N CYS A 375 -1.57 -11.45 10.48
CA CYS A 375 -1.55 -11.73 9.05
C CYS A 375 -0.18 -11.43 8.43
N GLU A 376 0.12 -12.22 7.40
CA GLU A 376 1.23 -12.00 6.49
C GLU A 376 0.68 -11.58 5.13
N TRP A 377 1.29 -10.58 4.52
CA TRP A 377 0.93 -10.15 3.17
C TRP A 377 2.13 -9.68 2.39
N GLN A 378 2.00 -9.79 1.08
CA GLN A 378 2.95 -9.28 0.11
C GLN A 378 2.38 -8.01 -0.52
N ALA A 379 3.20 -6.98 -0.64
CA ALA A 379 2.90 -5.80 -1.44
C ALA A 379 3.94 -5.63 -2.54
N SER A 380 3.46 -5.66 -3.78
CA SER A 380 4.26 -5.52 -4.99
C SER A 380 4.03 -4.14 -5.59
N GLY A 381 5.12 -3.44 -5.84
CA GLY A 381 5.09 -2.08 -6.34
C GLY A 381 6.27 -1.79 -7.25
N ARG A 382 6.15 -0.71 -8.00
CA ARG A 382 7.18 -0.19 -8.89
C ARG A 382 7.71 1.10 -8.31
N VAL A 383 9.03 1.20 -8.20
CA VAL A 383 9.74 2.41 -7.78
C VAL A 383 10.44 3.00 -8.99
N GLY A 384 10.22 4.27 -9.30
CA GLY A 384 10.88 4.97 -10.41
C GLY A 384 11.70 6.15 -9.94
N HIS A 385 12.92 6.30 -10.47
CA HIS A 385 13.78 7.46 -10.27
C HIS A 385 14.75 7.60 -11.45
N TRP A 386 15.05 8.84 -11.85
CA TRP A 386 16.08 9.19 -12.85
C TRP A 386 16.05 8.32 -14.11
N GLY A 387 14.87 8.21 -14.70
CA GLY A 387 14.64 7.43 -15.91
C GLY A 387 14.86 5.91 -15.81
N HIS A 388 14.72 5.28 -14.65
CA HIS A 388 14.61 3.83 -14.57
C HIS A 388 13.72 3.41 -13.41
N PHE A 389 13.38 2.11 -13.39
CA PHE A 389 12.42 1.55 -12.45
C PHE A 389 12.93 0.25 -11.87
N HIS A 390 12.53 0.02 -10.63
CA HIS A 390 12.73 -1.21 -9.90
C HIS A 390 11.36 -1.72 -9.50
N ASP A 391 11.03 -2.93 -9.91
CA ASP A 391 9.95 -3.66 -9.26
C ASP A 391 10.44 -4.13 -7.89
N ARG A 392 9.54 -4.07 -6.91
CA ARG A 392 9.85 -4.41 -5.53
C ARG A 392 8.68 -5.12 -4.93
N THR A 393 8.98 -6.26 -4.31
CA THR A 393 8.03 -7.08 -3.61
C THR A 393 8.46 -7.19 -2.16
N ASN A 394 7.61 -6.73 -1.25
CA ASN A 394 7.90 -6.75 0.19
C ASN A 394 6.89 -7.63 0.90
N ASN A 395 7.39 -8.50 1.77
CA ASN A 395 6.58 -9.29 2.68
C ASN A 395 6.49 -8.57 4.02
N TYR A 396 5.30 -8.56 4.60
CA TYR A 396 4.99 -7.93 5.86
C TYR A 396 4.29 -8.92 6.77
N ASN A 397 4.47 -8.73 8.08
CA ASN A 397 3.76 -9.43 9.13
C ASN A 397 3.26 -8.41 10.15
N ALA A 398 1.96 -8.40 10.45
CA ALA A 398 1.37 -7.50 11.44
C ALA A 398 0.19 -8.15 12.17
N THR A 399 -0.06 -7.67 13.38
CA THR A 399 -1.33 -7.87 14.09
C THR A 399 -2.27 -6.70 13.81
N PHE A 400 -3.49 -7.04 13.41
CA PHE A 400 -4.58 -6.10 13.19
C PHE A 400 -5.67 -6.33 14.24
N ALA A 401 -6.21 -5.25 14.81
CA ALA A 401 -7.52 -5.31 15.46
C ALA A 401 -8.57 -4.72 14.50
N ILE A 402 -9.59 -5.50 14.20
CA ILE A 402 -10.68 -5.13 13.31
C ILE A 402 -11.96 -5.08 14.15
N GLU A 403 -12.59 -3.91 14.19
CA GLU A 403 -13.81 -3.67 14.95
C GLU A 403 -14.90 -3.10 14.02
N PRO A 404 -16.18 -3.36 14.32
CA PRO A 404 -17.27 -2.74 13.59
C PRO A 404 -17.38 -1.24 13.94
N SER A 405 -17.50 -0.39 12.92
CA SER A 405 -17.68 1.06 13.01
C SER A 405 -18.68 1.52 11.95
N GLU A 406 -19.78 2.15 12.37
CA GLU A 406 -20.84 2.65 11.48
C GLU A 406 -21.34 1.57 10.48
N GLU A 407 -21.62 0.36 10.99
CA GLU A 407 -22.09 -0.79 10.20
C GLU A 407 -21.07 -1.35 9.17
N THR A 408 -19.82 -0.90 9.23
CA THR A 408 -18.70 -1.40 8.39
C THR A 408 -17.55 -1.92 9.23
N TRP A 409 -16.77 -2.86 8.72
CA TRP A 409 -15.52 -3.28 9.36
C TRP A 409 -14.44 -2.22 9.15
N LYS A 410 -13.70 -1.87 10.21
CA LYS A 410 -12.53 -0.97 10.12
C LYS A 410 -11.38 -1.48 10.95
N ILE A 411 -10.16 -1.17 10.49
CA ILE A 411 -8.93 -1.40 11.27
C ILE A 411 -8.88 -0.34 12.38
N THR A 412 -8.93 -0.77 13.64
CA THR A 412 -8.82 0.11 14.82
C THR A 412 -7.43 0.10 15.44
N ARG A 413 -6.66 -0.97 15.18
CA ARG A 413 -5.25 -1.09 15.56
C ARG A 413 -4.45 -1.82 14.49
N LEU A 414 -3.21 -1.39 14.29
CA LEU A 414 -2.23 -2.05 13.42
C LEU A 414 -0.88 -2.03 14.15
N GLU A 415 -0.31 -3.20 14.39
CA GLU A 415 1.01 -3.40 14.98
C GLU A 415 1.87 -4.23 14.01
N LEU A 416 2.83 -3.58 13.36
CA LEU A 416 3.73 -4.25 12.41
C LEU A 416 4.86 -4.96 13.18
N HIS A 417 5.03 -6.26 12.94
CA HIS A 417 6.03 -7.10 13.62
C HIS A 417 7.32 -7.28 12.84
N GLY A 418 7.21 -7.35 11.51
CA GLY A 418 8.37 -7.64 10.67
C GLY A 418 8.13 -7.31 9.20
N ARG A 419 9.23 -7.11 8.49
CA ARG A 419 9.27 -6.88 7.05
C ARG A 419 10.49 -7.58 6.47
N GLU A 420 10.29 -8.36 5.42
CA GLU A 420 11.36 -8.98 4.65
C GLU A 420 11.24 -8.58 3.19
N ARG A 421 12.36 -8.18 2.59
CA ARG A 421 12.44 -7.92 1.15
C ARG A 421 12.66 -9.25 0.45
N ASN A 422 11.78 -9.60 -0.49
CA ASN A 422 12.08 -10.70 -1.38
C ASN A 422 12.90 -10.14 -2.56
N PRO A 423 14.13 -10.63 -2.84
CA PRO A 423 14.77 -10.32 -4.12
C PRO A 423 13.88 -10.82 -5.27
N ASP A 424 13.92 -10.11 -6.40
CA ASP A 424 13.01 -10.35 -7.52
C ASP A 424 12.98 -11.82 -7.94
N PHE A 425 11.76 -12.37 -8.05
CA PHE A 425 11.53 -13.62 -8.75
C PHE A 425 11.78 -13.36 -10.24
N LEU A 426 12.91 -13.87 -10.76
CA LEU A 426 13.12 -14.01 -12.20
C LEU A 426 11.91 -14.76 -12.80
N GLU A 427 11.22 -14.08 -13.71
CA GLU A 427 10.07 -14.61 -14.43
C GLU A 427 10.48 -15.87 -15.23
N SER A 428 9.87 -16.99 -14.85
CA SER A 428 9.69 -18.26 -15.57
C SER A 428 10.75 -18.71 -16.57
N ALA A 429 11.37 -19.85 -16.24
CA ALA A 429 11.96 -20.77 -17.20
C ALA A 429 11.01 -21.01 -18.39
N LEU A 430 11.49 -20.70 -19.59
CA LEU A 430 10.93 -21.26 -20.82
C LEU A 430 11.08 -22.79 -20.76
N PRO A 431 10.05 -23.59 -21.06
CA PRO A 431 10.25 -25.01 -21.29
C PRO A 431 11.11 -25.15 -22.55
N SER A 432 12.23 -25.84 -22.42
CA SER A 432 13.00 -26.33 -23.56
C SER A 432 12.09 -27.20 -24.42
N THR A 433 11.67 -26.69 -25.57
CA THR A 433 11.18 -27.51 -26.68
C THR A 433 12.31 -28.41 -27.17
N GLU A 434 12.12 -29.72 -27.01
CA GLU A 434 12.71 -30.74 -27.90
C GLU A 434 12.15 -30.63 -29.32
#